data_AF-A0A1S6IUT3-F1
#
_entry.id   AF-A0A1S6IUT3-F1
#
_cell.length_a   1.000
_cell.length_b   1.000
_cell.length_c   1.000
_cell.angle_alpha   90.00
_cell.angle_beta   90.00
_cell.angle_gamma   90.00
#
_symmetry.space_group_name_H-M   'P 1'
#
loop_
_entity.id
_entity.type
_entity.pdbx_description
1 polymer ?
#
loop_
_entity_poly.entity_id
_entity_poly.type
_entity_poly.pdbx_seq_one_letter_code
_entity_poly.pdbx_strand_id
1 'polypeptide(L)'
;MSKELTPVDLPYDLIKTSAFSGLVPKELAPYVKPAMAEFRNEMAAELGLPDYANMDKGELPSRLNGNVGGGMTKKMVAFAEAVLAWHYKNRKLISE
;
A
#
# COMPACT_ATOMS: atom_id res chain seq x y z
N MET A 1 -24.93 -0.29 14.17
CA MET A 1 -23.85 0.32 14.96
C MET A 1 -22.62 0.33 14.08
N SER A 2 -22.44 1.40 13.30
CA SER A 2 -21.27 1.54 12.43
C SER A 2 -20.06 1.60 13.34
N LYS A 3 -19.21 0.57 13.30
CA LYS A 3 -17.87 0.70 13.88
C LYS A 3 -17.17 1.76 13.05
N GLU A 4 -17.12 2.98 13.56
CA GLU A 4 -16.14 3.95 13.10
C GLU A 4 -14.80 3.24 13.21
N LEU A 5 -14.16 3.05 12.05
CA LEU A 5 -12.80 2.57 11.98
C LEU A 5 -11.97 3.65 12.70
N THR A 6 -11.68 3.44 13.97
CA THR A 6 -10.70 4.26 14.68
C THR A 6 -9.46 4.29 13.81
N PRO A 7 -8.88 5.46 13.47
CA PRO A 7 -7.61 5.52 12.81
C PRO A 7 -6.66 4.67 13.65
N VAL A 8 -6.24 3.53 13.11
CA VAL A 8 -5.12 2.82 13.70
C VAL A 8 -3.97 3.77 13.44
N ASP A 9 -3.56 4.50 14.47
CA ASP A 9 -2.36 5.33 14.42
C ASP A 9 -1.23 4.38 14.03
N LEU A 10 -0.88 4.37 12.75
CA LEU A 10 0.36 3.76 12.31
C LEU A 10 1.44 4.34 13.23
N PRO A 11 2.24 3.50 13.91
CA PRO A 11 3.20 4.01 14.86
C PRO A 11 4.04 5.06 14.15
N TYR A 12 4.03 6.30 14.68
CA TYR A 12 4.78 7.41 14.08
C TYR A 12 6.24 6.99 13.83
N ASP A 13 6.78 6.18 14.73
CA ASP A 13 8.12 5.59 14.62
C ASP A 13 8.26 4.60 13.46
N LEU A 14 7.25 3.80 13.16
CA LEU A 14 7.27 2.88 12.02
C LEU A 14 7.37 3.66 10.71
N ILE A 15 6.50 4.67 10.52
CA ILE A 15 6.51 5.48 9.30
C ILE A 15 7.81 6.29 9.21
N LYS A 16 8.25 6.92 10.29
CA LYS A 16 9.50 7.69 10.30
C LYS A 16 10.70 6.80 9.99
N THR A 17 10.75 5.61 10.58
CA THR A 17 11.82 4.64 10.35
C THR A 17 11.80 4.13 8.93
N SER A 18 10.66 3.68 8.42
CA SER A 18 10.55 3.12 7.07
C SER A 18 10.72 4.18 5.98
N ALA A 19 10.16 5.37 6.14
CA ALA A 19 10.28 6.46 5.18
C ALA A 19 11.70 7.04 5.13
N PHE A 20 12.41 7.08 6.25
CA PHE A 20 13.78 7.62 6.29
C PHE A 20 14.85 6.58 5.94
N SER A 21 14.71 5.33 6.42
CA SER A 21 15.69 4.27 6.16
C SER A 21 15.48 3.57 4.82
N GLY A 22 14.27 3.63 4.25
CA GLY A 22 13.89 2.84 3.08
C GLY A 22 13.82 1.33 3.36
N LEU A 23 13.87 0.92 4.63
CA LEU A 23 13.89 -0.48 5.04
C LEU A 23 12.60 -0.87 5.74
N VAL A 24 12.14 -2.10 5.46
CA VAL A 24 11.06 -2.73 6.21
C VAL A 24 11.64 -3.35 7.48
N PRO A 25 11.04 -3.08 8.67
CA PRO A 25 11.46 -3.73 9.90
C PRO A 25 11.47 -5.26 9.79
N LYS A 26 12.46 -5.91 10.42
CA LYS A 26 12.69 -7.35 10.29
C LYS A 26 11.48 -8.17 10.74
N GLU A 27 10.80 -7.72 11.79
CA GLU A 27 9.59 -8.31 12.31
C GLU A 27 8.42 -8.26 11.31
N LEU A 28 8.42 -7.31 10.38
CA LEU A 28 7.41 -7.18 9.33
C LEU A 28 7.75 -7.94 8.06
N ALA A 29 9.02 -8.32 7.85
CA ALA A 29 9.48 -8.99 6.63
C ALA A 29 8.65 -10.24 6.23
N PRO A 30 8.22 -11.13 7.15
CA PRO A 30 7.38 -12.27 6.80
C PRO A 30 6.01 -11.89 6.21
N TYR A 31 5.49 -10.70 6.55
CA TYR A 31 4.17 -10.22 6.15
C TYR A 31 4.19 -9.45 4.84
N VAL A 32 5.35 -9.01 4.36
CA VAL A 32 5.46 -8.21 3.12
C VAL A 32 4.93 -8.96 1.91
N LYS A 33 5.42 -10.18 1.68
CA LYS A 33 5.01 -10.98 0.50
C LYS A 33 3.51 -11.29 0.48
N PRO A 34 2.88 -11.79 1.56
CA PRO A 34 1.44 -12.04 1.54
C PRO A 34 0.62 -10.76 1.39
N ALA A 35 0.97 -9.67 2.10
CA ALA A 35 0.26 -8.39 1.95
C ALA A 35 0.35 -7.83 0.52
N MET A 36 1.53 -7.92 -0.11
CA MET A 36 1.71 -7.51 -1.51
C MET A 36 0.92 -8.39 -2.49
N ALA A 37 0.75 -9.68 -2.18
CA ALA A 37 -0.04 -10.58 -3.01
C ALA A 37 -1.54 -10.26 -2.92
N GLU A 38 -2.04 -9.99 -1.71
CA GLU A 38 -3.43 -9.55 -1.47
C GLU A 38 -3.71 -8.25 -2.22
N PHE A 39 -2.88 -7.23 -2.01
CA PHE A 39 -3.02 -5.93 -2.68
C PHE A 39 -3.00 -6.04 -4.21
N ARG A 40 -2.13 -6.89 -4.76
CA ARG A 40 -2.09 -7.17 -6.20
C ARG A 40 -3.40 -7.79 -6.69
N ASN A 41 -3.96 -8.74 -5.95
CA ASN A 41 -5.19 -9.42 -6.34
C ASN A 41 -6.40 -8.48 -6.22
N GLU A 42 -6.45 -7.62 -5.21
CA GLU A 42 -7.47 -6.56 -5.10
C GLU A 42 -7.40 -5.59 -6.29
N MET A 43 -6.20 -5.11 -6.62
CA MET A 43 -6.00 -4.23 -7.77
C MET A 43 -6.40 -4.92 -9.09
N ALA A 44 -6.12 -6.22 -9.22
CA ALA A 44 -6.55 -6.97 -10.39
C ALA A 44 -8.08 -7.14 -10.45
N ALA A 45 -8.73 -7.42 -9.32
CA ALA A 45 -10.19 -7.53 -9.23
C ALA A 45 -10.89 -6.22 -9.63
N GLU A 46 -10.37 -5.07 -9.20
CA GLU A 46 -10.86 -3.75 -9.64
C GLU A 46 -10.76 -3.52 -11.15
N LEU A 47 -9.77 -4.14 -11.80
CA LEU A 47 -9.58 -4.09 -13.25
C LEU A 47 -10.34 -5.19 -14.01
N GLY A 48 -11.22 -5.94 -13.33
CA GLY A 48 -12.03 -7.00 -13.91
C GLY A 48 -11.35 -8.37 -13.99
N LEU A 49 -10.28 -8.59 -13.22
CA LEU A 49 -9.55 -9.86 -13.13
C LEU A 49 -9.68 -10.48 -11.72
N PRO A 50 -10.87 -11.02 -11.36
CA PRO A 50 -11.15 -11.44 -9.98
C PRO A 50 -10.33 -12.65 -9.49
N ASP A 51 -9.84 -13.50 -10.39
CA ASP A 51 -9.05 -14.70 -10.05
C ASP A 51 -7.58 -14.60 -10.49
N TYR A 52 -7.03 -13.38 -10.46
CA TYR A 52 -5.66 -13.10 -10.90
C TYR A 52 -4.59 -13.93 -10.18
N ALA A 53 -4.87 -14.42 -8.97
CA ALA A 53 -3.97 -15.29 -8.23
C ALA A 53 -3.69 -16.60 -8.98
N ASN A 54 -4.73 -17.25 -9.50
CA ASN A 54 -4.66 -18.57 -10.11
C ASN A 54 -4.51 -18.54 -11.63
N MET A 55 -4.77 -17.40 -12.27
CA MET A 55 -4.51 -17.22 -13.70
C MET A 55 -3.01 -17.33 -14.03
N ASP A 56 -2.71 -17.93 -15.19
CA ASP A 56 -1.39 -17.83 -15.80
C ASP A 56 -1.22 -16.42 -16.38
N LYS A 57 -0.26 -15.68 -15.84
CA LYS A 57 0.03 -14.30 -16.27
C LYS A 57 0.64 -14.26 -17.67
N GLY A 58 1.19 -15.38 -18.16
CA GLY A 58 1.70 -15.52 -19.53
C GLY A 58 0.59 -15.53 -20.58
N GLU A 59 -0.61 -16.00 -20.23
CA GLU A 59 -1.77 -16.00 -21.13
C GLU A 59 -2.51 -14.65 -21.14
N LEU A 60 -2.32 -13.84 -20.09
CA LEU A 60 -2.89 -12.50 -20.03
C LEU A 60 -2.11 -11.53 -20.95
N PRO A 61 -2.80 -10.64 -21.68
CA PRO A 61 -2.14 -9.57 -22.41
C PRO A 61 -1.22 -8.76 -21.50
N SER A 62 0.01 -8.49 -21.96
CA SER A 62 1.01 -7.73 -21.18
C SER A 62 0.48 -6.39 -20.68
N ARG A 63 -0.43 -5.76 -21.43
CA ARG A 63 -1.11 -4.52 -21.03
C ARG A 63 -1.97 -4.70 -19.78
N LEU A 64 -2.66 -5.82 -19.61
CA LEU A 64 -3.46 -6.08 -18.40
C LEU A 64 -2.55 -6.28 -17.19
N ASN A 65 -1.50 -7.09 -17.32
CA ASN A 65 -0.51 -7.26 -16.26
C ASN A 65 0.15 -5.92 -15.88
N GLY A 66 0.49 -5.12 -16.89
CA GLY A 66 1.04 -3.77 -16.72
C GLY A 66 0.08 -2.82 -16.01
N ASN A 67 -1.23 -2.89 -16.31
CA ASN A 67 -2.25 -2.08 -15.63
C ASN A 67 -2.36 -2.44 -14.15
N VAL A 68 -2.30 -3.74 -13.80
CA VAL A 68 -2.30 -4.17 -12.39
C VAL A 68 -1.09 -3.61 -11.65
N GLY A 69 0.12 -3.83 -12.18
CA GLY A 69 1.35 -3.32 -11.55
C GLY A 69 1.40 -1.78 -11.48
N GLY A 70 0.98 -1.10 -12.54
CA GLY A 70 0.91 0.36 -12.58
C GLY A 70 -0.11 0.93 -11.60
N GLY A 71 -1.28 0.28 -11.47
CA GLY A 71 -2.31 0.64 -10.50
C GLY A 71 -1.83 0.48 -9.06
N MET A 72 -1.12 -0.61 -8.76
CA MET A 72 -0.48 -0.83 -7.46
C MET A 72 0.50 0.30 -7.14
N THR A 73 1.42 0.62 -8.04
CA THR A 73 2.39 1.70 -7.85
C THR A 73 1.71 3.04 -7.62
N LYS A 74 0.70 3.37 -8.42
CA LYS A 74 -0.06 4.62 -8.28
C LYS A 74 -0.69 4.76 -6.89
N LYS A 75 -1.34 3.69 -6.38
CA LYS A 75 -1.96 3.69 -5.06
C LYS A 75 -0.94 3.73 -3.91
N MET A 76 0.19 3.02 -4.04
CA MET A 76 1.26 3.08 -3.04
C MET A 76 1.89 4.46 -2.95
N VAL A 77 2.10 5.13 -4.08
CA VAL A 77 2.58 6.53 -4.11
C VAL A 77 1.58 7.45 -3.44
N ALA A 78 0.29 7.36 -3.79
CA ALA A 78 -0.75 8.18 -3.17
C ALA A 78 -0.85 7.96 -1.64
N PHE A 79 -0.70 6.72 -1.18
CA PHE A 79 -0.63 6.40 0.24
C PHE A 79 0.58 7.08 0.91
N ALA A 80 1.77 6.95 0.32
CA ALA A 80 2.98 7.58 0.83
C ALA A 80 2.87 9.11 0.87
N GLU A 81 2.33 9.73 -0.17
CA GLU A 81 2.07 11.18 -0.24
C GLU A 81 1.12 11.63 0.87
N ALA A 82 0.00 10.92 1.07
CA ALA A 82 -0.98 11.24 2.12
C ALA A 82 -0.36 11.15 3.52
N VAL A 83 0.42 10.10 3.78
CA VAL A 83 1.13 9.89 5.04
C VAL A 83 2.16 11.01 5.28
N LEU A 84 2.99 11.33 4.30
CA LEU A 84 3.99 12.40 4.40
C LEU A 84 3.34 13.77 4.63
N ALA A 85 2.25 14.06 3.92
CA ALA A 85 1.50 15.31 4.08
C ALA A 85 0.88 15.42 5.49
N TRP A 86 0.32 14.33 6.01
CA TRP A 86 -0.24 14.27 7.37
C TRP A 86 0.83 14.57 8.43
N HIS A 87 2.00 13.93 8.35
CA HIS A 87 3.11 14.20 9.27
C HIS A 87 3.66 15.62 9.14
N TYR A 88 3.74 16.16 7.92
CA TYR A 88 4.15 17.54 7.72
C TYR A 88 3.17 18.51 8.40
N LYS A 89 1.87 18.34 8.17
CA LYS A 89 0.81 19.15 8.77
C LYS A 89 0.88 19.13 10.29
N ASN A 90 0.98 17.95 10.90
CA ASN A 90 0.97 17.84 12.36
C ASN A 90 2.22 18.44 13.02
N ARG A 91 3.39 18.33 12.40
CA ARG A 91 4.60 19.02 12.91
C ARG A 91 4.47 20.54 12.84
N LYS A 92 3.81 21.07 11.81
CA LYS A 92 3.58 22.51 11.64
C LYS A 92 2.57 23.06 12.65
N LEU A 93 1.49 22.32 12.90
CA LEU A 93 0.47 22.70 13.89
C LEU A 93 0.97 22.66 15.34
N ILE A 94 1.99 21.86 15.66
CA ILE A 94 2.63 21.85 17.00
C ILE A 94 3.58 23.05 17.18
N SER A 95 4.02 23.68 16.09
CA SER A 95 4.92 24.84 16.11
C SER A 95 4.22 26.20 16.05
N GLU A 96 2.89 26.19 15.97
CA GLU A 96 2.00 27.36 16.06
C GLU A 96 1.28 27.37 17.42
#